data_AF-A0A316I5S7-F1
#
_entry.id   AF-A0A316I5S7-F1
#
_cell.length_a   1.000
_cell.length_b   1.000
_cell.length_c   1.000
_cell.angle_alpha   90.00
_cell.angle_beta   90.00
_cell.angle_gamma   90.00
#
_symmetry.space_group_name_H-M   'P 1'
#
loop_
_entity.id
_entity.type
_entity.pdbx_description
1 polymer ?
#
loop_
_entity_poly.entity_id
_entity_poly.type
_entity_poly.pdbx_seq_one_letter_code
_entity_poly.pdbx_strand_id
1 'polypeptide(L)'
;MRKLFAAGVAALMACLVVPPAVSAETPAAAASWCAPPGSEGNGTMNVFIVPTSGDNCGVLRMVAQLAPVSGLPTQTGFFRMYGPNGHIGDSTTKYWTYQESYRVDVNQKAFDGSLWCAEFWMQTGSTFTRGSEPVCAEF
;
A
#
# COMPACT_ATOMS: atom_id res chain seq x y z
N MET A 1 -11.67 2.79 -71.70
CA MET A 1 -10.85 3.69 -72.55
C MET A 1 -9.43 3.66 -72.00
N ARG A 2 -8.43 3.37 -72.85
CA ARG A 2 -6.99 3.30 -72.49
C ARG A 2 -6.35 4.69 -72.51
N LYS A 3 -5.21 4.79 -71.80
CA LYS A 3 -4.12 5.82 -71.78
C LYS A 3 -3.98 6.41 -70.36
N LEU A 4 -2.81 6.52 -69.70
CA LEU A 4 -1.39 6.35 -70.05
C LEU A 4 -0.60 6.15 -68.74
N PHE A 5 0.51 5.41 -68.82
CA PHE A 5 1.56 5.33 -67.80
C PHE A 5 2.27 6.67 -67.65
N ALA A 6 2.60 7.06 -66.41
CA ALA A 6 3.70 7.97 -66.13
C ALA A 6 4.29 7.61 -64.74
N ALA A 7 5.50 7.04 -64.78
CA ALA A 7 6.34 6.83 -63.62
C ALA A 7 6.94 8.17 -63.19
N GLY A 8 6.75 8.54 -61.94
CA GLY A 8 7.38 9.70 -61.31
C GLY A 8 8.13 9.25 -60.07
N VAL A 9 9.42 8.93 -60.24
CA VAL A 9 10.37 8.81 -59.14
C VAL A 9 10.78 10.23 -58.77
N ALA A 10 10.47 10.67 -57.56
CA ALA A 10 11.08 11.85 -56.96
C ALA A 10 11.38 11.54 -55.50
N ALA A 11 12.66 11.27 -55.25
CA ALA A 11 13.25 11.20 -53.93
C ALA A 11 13.10 12.57 -53.25
N LEU A 12 12.51 12.60 -52.05
CA LEU A 12 12.62 13.74 -51.16
C LEU A 12 13.46 13.34 -49.95
N MET A 13 14.58 14.04 -49.80
CA MET A 13 15.59 13.83 -48.79
C MET A 13 15.00 13.83 -47.38
N ALA A 14 15.44 12.85 -46.59
CA ALA A 14 15.35 12.88 -45.15
C ALA A 14 16.22 14.02 -44.58
N CYS A 15 15.60 15.12 -44.19
CA CYS A 15 16.18 15.99 -43.17
C CYS A 15 15.80 15.41 -41.80
N LEU A 16 16.65 14.50 -41.30
CA LEU A 16 16.70 14.15 -39.88
C LEU A 16 17.11 15.41 -39.11
N VAL A 17 16.13 16.19 -38.66
CA VAL A 17 16.34 17.16 -37.59
C VAL A 17 16.56 16.31 -36.34
N VAL A 18 17.82 16.08 -36.01
CA VAL A 18 18.21 15.57 -34.68
C VAL A 18 17.91 16.73 -33.73
N PRO A 19 16.87 16.65 -32.87
CA PRO A 19 16.78 17.62 -31.79
C PRO A 19 18.08 17.53 -30.98
N PRO A 20 18.68 18.66 -30.57
CA PRO A 20 19.80 18.59 -29.65
C PRO A 20 19.36 17.71 -28.48
N ALA A 21 20.21 16.75 -28.13
CA ALA A 21 20.07 16.00 -26.90
C ALA A 21 20.06 17.03 -25.78
N VAL A 22 18.87 17.47 -25.39
CA VAL A 22 18.64 17.99 -24.06
C VAL A 22 19.10 16.84 -23.20
N SER A 23 20.25 17.01 -22.54
CA SER A 23 20.56 16.22 -21.36
C SER A 23 19.30 16.27 -20.54
N ALA A 24 18.51 15.20 -20.59
CA ALA A 24 17.62 14.90 -19.51
C ALA A 24 18.57 14.88 -18.33
N GLU A 25 18.52 15.92 -17.50
CA GLU A 25 18.94 15.81 -16.13
C GLU A 25 18.31 14.51 -15.69
N THR A 26 19.12 13.46 -15.53
CA THR A 26 18.69 12.26 -14.84
C THR A 26 18.02 12.82 -13.60
N PRO A 27 16.69 12.72 -13.42
CA PRO A 27 16.07 13.25 -12.23
C PRO A 27 16.88 12.63 -11.12
N ALA A 28 17.62 13.47 -10.37
CA ALA A 28 18.57 13.02 -9.38
C ALA A 28 17.79 12.01 -8.57
N ALA A 29 18.18 10.72 -8.68
CA ALA A 29 17.34 9.61 -8.27
C ALA A 29 16.74 10.01 -6.94
N ALA A 30 15.44 10.38 -6.95
CA ALA A 30 14.82 10.95 -5.78
C ALA A 30 15.03 9.85 -4.76
N ALA A 31 15.93 10.09 -3.80
CA ALA A 31 16.30 9.04 -2.86
C ALA A 31 14.96 8.58 -2.32
N SER A 32 14.60 7.30 -2.48
CA SER A 32 13.30 6.85 -2.00
C SER A 32 13.41 6.93 -0.48
N TRP A 33 12.91 8.02 0.11
CA TRP A 33 12.94 8.24 1.54
C TRP A 33 11.76 7.45 2.13
N CYS A 34 11.86 6.12 2.06
CA CYS A 34 11.04 5.22 2.87
C CYS A 34 11.13 5.71 4.31
N ALA A 35 10.00 6.08 4.90
CA ALA A 35 9.93 6.45 6.30
C ALA A 35 8.89 5.56 6.97
N PRO A 36 9.22 4.86 8.07
CA PRO A 36 8.22 4.11 8.80
C PRO A 36 7.07 5.04 9.21
N PRO A 37 5.82 4.72 8.86
CA PRO A 37 4.69 5.57 9.20
C PRO A 37 4.48 5.64 10.70
N GLY A 38 3.79 6.70 11.13
CA GLY A 38 3.25 6.80 12.47
C GLY A 38 2.15 5.76 12.74
N SER A 39 1.57 5.85 13.94
CA SER A 39 0.34 5.11 14.24
C SER A 39 -0.82 5.74 13.51
N GLU A 40 -1.55 4.94 12.74
CA GLU A 40 -2.79 5.35 12.05
C GLU A 40 -4.01 4.79 12.76
N GLY A 41 -5.16 5.48 12.68
CA GLY A 41 -6.38 5.04 13.34
C GLY A 41 -7.64 5.75 12.88
N ASN A 42 -8.79 5.09 13.02
CA ASN A 42 -10.10 5.59 12.59
C ASN A 42 -11.11 5.75 13.74
N GLY A 43 -10.65 5.71 14.98
CA GLY A 43 -11.49 5.73 16.18
C GLY A 43 -12.12 4.39 16.56
N THR A 44 -12.02 3.34 15.73
CA THR A 44 -12.41 1.96 16.09
C THR A 44 -11.20 1.09 16.32
N MET A 45 -10.17 1.26 15.50
CA MET A 45 -8.92 0.52 15.58
C MET A 45 -7.74 1.42 15.22
N ASN A 46 -6.55 0.98 15.64
CA ASN A 46 -5.28 1.56 15.25
C ASN A 46 -4.41 0.50 14.59
N VAL A 47 -3.52 0.95 13.70
CA VAL A 47 -2.48 0.16 13.05
C VAL A 47 -1.13 0.81 13.30
N PHE A 48 -0.14 -0.01 13.63
CA PHE A 48 1.23 0.40 13.81
C PHE A 48 2.14 -0.52 13.00
N ILE A 49 3.12 0.07 12.33
CA ILE A 49 4.19 -0.67 11.67
C ILE A 49 5.43 -0.65 12.55
N VAL A 50 5.97 -1.83 12.82
CA VAL A 50 7.25 -1.97 13.52
C VAL A 50 8.34 -2.10 12.47
N PRO A 51 9.25 -1.12 12.34
CA PRO A 51 10.31 -1.20 11.37
C PRO A 51 11.39 -2.20 11.80
N THR A 52 12.13 -2.72 10.83
CA THR A 52 13.37 -3.46 11.07
C THR A 52 14.45 -2.49 11.57
N SER A 53 15.15 -2.84 12.65
CA SER A 53 16.19 -1.99 13.22
C SER A 53 17.27 -1.64 12.20
N GLY A 54 17.56 -0.34 12.03
CA GLY A 54 18.56 0.15 11.09
C GLY A 54 18.12 0.16 9.61
N ASP A 55 16.85 -0.12 9.32
CA ASP A 55 16.33 -0.21 7.96
C ASP A 55 15.00 0.54 7.81
N ASN A 56 15.04 1.70 7.16
CA ASN A 56 13.88 2.60 7.05
C ASN A 56 12.75 2.05 6.14
N CYS A 57 13.04 1.08 5.27
CA CYS A 57 12.03 0.37 4.48
C CYS A 57 11.68 -1.01 5.07
N GLY A 58 12.36 -1.45 6.11
CA GLY A 58 12.18 -2.79 6.64
C GLY A 58 10.90 -2.85 7.46
N VAL A 59 9.98 -3.73 7.12
CA VAL A 59 8.79 -4.01 7.91
C VAL A 59 9.00 -5.32 8.64
N LEU A 60 9.30 -5.23 9.94
CA LEU A 60 9.45 -6.40 10.80
C LEU A 60 8.07 -7.01 11.08
N ARG A 61 7.11 -6.17 11.48
CA ARG A 61 5.81 -6.60 11.98
C ARG A 61 4.73 -5.54 11.78
N MET A 62 3.50 -5.99 11.55
CA MET A 62 2.31 -5.17 11.69
C MET A 62 1.60 -5.47 13.01
N VAL A 63 0.99 -4.45 13.58
CA VAL A 63 0.24 -4.54 14.83
C VAL A 63 -1.09 -3.82 14.66
N ALA A 64 -2.18 -4.46 15.04
CA ALA A 64 -3.51 -3.87 15.05
C ALA A 64 -4.14 -4.02 16.44
N GLN A 65 -4.88 -3.00 16.87
CA GLN A 65 -5.49 -2.93 18.20
C GLN A 65 -6.80 -2.15 18.13
N LEU A 66 -7.79 -2.52 18.95
CA LEU A 66 -9.02 -1.73 19.09
C LEU A 66 -8.74 -0.42 19.82
N ALA A 67 -9.30 0.69 19.34
CA ALA A 67 -9.09 2.01 19.92
C ALA A 67 -9.85 2.14 21.26
N PRO A 68 -9.21 2.71 22.30
CA PRO A 68 -9.85 2.95 23.58
C PRO A 68 -10.73 4.21 23.52
N VAL A 69 -11.94 4.12 22.97
CA VAL A 69 -12.90 5.23 22.99
C VAL A 69 -13.86 5.08 24.17
N SER A 70 -14.13 6.18 24.89
CA SER A 70 -15.03 6.23 26.03
C SER A 70 -16.43 5.74 25.66
N GLY A 71 -16.84 4.58 26.18
CA GLY A 71 -18.09 3.89 25.82
C GLY A 71 -17.90 2.48 25.26
N LEU A 72 -16.65 2.13 24.90
CA LEU A 72 -16.08 0.85 24.44
C LEU A 72 -16.50 0.37 23.03
N PRO A 73 -15.52 -0.18 22.29
CA PRO A 73 -15.79 -1.38 21.54
C PRO A 73 -14.77 -2.45 21.90
N THR A 74 -14.98 -3.13 23.03
CA THR A 74 -14.53 -4.52 23.11
C THR A 74 -15.49 -5.34 22.24
N GLN A 75 -14.97 -6.19 21.37
CA GLN A 75 -15.73 -6.75 20.26
C GLN A 75 -15.37 -8.21 20.06
N THR A 76 -16.35 -9.07 19.83
CA THR A 76 -16.07 -10.40 19.29
C THR A 76 -15.82 -10.29 17.79
N GLY A 77 -14.70 -10.81 17.32
CA GLY A 77 -14.29 -10.65 15.94
C GLY A 77 -12.89 -11.16 15.66
N PHE A 78 -12.36 -10.78 14.51
CA PHE A 78 -10.97 -11.05 14.13
C PHE A 78 -10.38 -9.88 13.33
N PHE A 79 -9.08 -9.74 13.41
CA PHE A 79 -8.31 -8.83 12.56
C PHE A 79 -7.88 -9.53 11.29
N ARG A 80 -7.79 -8.75 10.22
CA ARG A 80 -7.19 -9.15 8.96
C ARG A 80 -6.17 -8.11 8.53
N MET A 81 -4.99 -8.54 8.12
CA MET A 81 -3.88 -7.66 7.75
C MET A 81 -3.49 -7.85 6.29
N TYR A 82 -3.17 -6.73 5.64
CA TYR A 82 -2.79 -6.63 4.24
C TYR A 82 -1.54 -5.76 4.10
N GLY A 83 -0.68 -6.13 3.17
CA GLY A 83 0.43 -5.31 2.72
C GLY A 83 0.36 -5.08 1.21
N PRO A 84 1.39 -4.47 0.62
CA PRO A 84 1.44 -4.20 -0.82
C PRO A 84 1.35 -5.46 -1.69
N ASN A 85 1.74 -6.62 -1.14
CA ASN A 85 1.71 -7.91 -1.82
C ASN A 85 0.42 -8.71 -1.54
N GLY A 86 -0.58 -8.10 -0.89
CA GLY A 86 -1.87 -8.73 -0.58
C GLY A 86 -2.01 -9.16 0.87
N HIS A 87 -2.77 -10.24 1.10
CA HIS A 87 -3.10 -10.72 2.44
C HIS A 87 -1.87 -11.25 3.18
N ILE A 88 -1.72 -10.85 4.45
CA ILE A 88 -0.62 -11.25 5.32
C ILE A 88 -1.08 -12.30 6.33
N GLY A 89 -2.21 -12.06 6.98
CA GLY A 89 -2.69 -12.95 8.02
C GLY A 89 -4.00 -12.51 8.66
N ASP A 90 -4.69 -13.49 9.24
CA ASP A 90 -5.89 -13.31 10.04
C ASP A 90 -5.59 -13.69 11.50
N SER A 91 -6.15 -12.93 12.44
CA SER A 91 -6.16 -13.32 13.83
C SER A 91 -7.16 -14.44 14.08
N THR A 92 -7.08 -15.10 15.24
CA THR A 92 -8.18 -15.95 15.69
C THR A 92 -9.42 -15.11 15.96
N THR A 93 -10.59 -15.71 15.76
CA THR A 93 -11.86 -15.14 16.21
C THR A 93 -11.98 -15.29 17.71
N LYS A 94 -12.14 -14.18 18.42
CA LYS A 94 -12.35 -14.16 19.87
C LYS A 94 -12.92 -12.82 20.31
N TYR A 95 -13.19 -12.70 21.60
CA TYR A 95 -13.43 -11.41 22.22
C TYR A 95 -12.12 -10.62 22.34
N TRP A 96 -12.07 -9.47 21.68
CA TRP A 96 -10.93 -8.56 21.66
C TRP A 96 -11.18 -7.37 22.58
N THR A 97 -10.15 -7.03 23.37
CA THR A 97 -10.13 -5.80 24.18
C THR A 97 -9.20 -4.75 23.61
N TYR A 98 -9.35 -3.49 24.06
CA TYR A 98 -8.41 -2.42 23.70
C TYR A 98 -7.03 -2.59 24.37
N GLN A 99 -6.86 -3.54 25.29
CA GLN A 99 -5.59 -3.77 26.02
C GLN A 99 -4.67 -4.76 25.30
N GLU A 100 -5.17 -5.44 24.28
CA GLU A 100 -4.42 -6.42 23.51
C GLU A 100 -4.31 -6.01 22.04
N SER A 101 -3.40 -6.65 21.34
CA SER A 101 -3.14 -6.38 19.92
C SER A 101 -2.97 -7.69 19.16
N TYR A 102 -3.45 -7.71 17.92
CA TYR A 102 -3.02 -8.72 16.97
C TYR A 102 -1.69 -8.28 16.35
N ARG A 103 -0.77 -9.23 16.20
CA ARG A 103 0.59 -9.00 15.71
C ARG A 103 0.90 -10.05 14.68
N VAL A 104 1.41 -9.63 13.52
CA VAL A 104 1.88 -10.54 12.48
C VAL A 104 3.29 -10.15 12.05
N ASP A 105 4.19 -11.12 12.06
CA ASP A 105 5.55 -10.93 11.56
C ASP A 105 5.51 -10.96 10.03
N VAL A 106 6.05 -9.91 9.43
CA VAL A 106 6.02 -9.69 7.98
C VAL A 106 7.38 -10.00 7.38
N ASN A 107 8.44 -9.39 7.93
CA ASN A 107 9.82 -9.48 7.42
C ASN A 107 9.92 -9.18 5.91
N GLN A 108 9.33 -8.06 5.47
CA GLN A 108 9.35 -7.63 4.07
C GLN A 108 9.90 -6.21 3.92
N LYS A 109 10.24 -5.82 2.69
CA LYS A 109 10.60 -4.45 2.34
C LYS A 109 9.35 -3.70 1.88
N ALA A 110 9.11 -2.55 2.48
CA ALA A 110 8.24 -1.52 1.94
C ALA A 110 8.96 -0.77 0.80
N PHE A 111 8.16 -0.06 0.02
CA PHE A 111 8.60 0.96 -0.93
C PHE A 111 7.75 2.21 -0.70
N ASP A 112 8.25 3.36 -1.17
CA ASP A 112 7.55 4.66 -1.10
C ASP A 112 6.15 4.55 -1.70
N GLY A 113 5.14 4.98 -0.94
CA GLY A 113 3.71 4.86 -1.27
C GLY A 113 3.09 3.48 -1.03
N SER A 114 3.82 2.52 -0.44
CA SER A 114 3.25 1.19 -0.16
C SER A 114 2.27 1.25 1.02
N LEU A 115 1.06 0.72 0.81
CA LEU A 115 0.01 0.69 1.83
C LEU A 115 0.05 -0.60 2.64
N TRP A 116 -0.08 -0.44 3.96
CA TRP A 116 -0.14 -1.50 4.94
C TRP A 116 -1.40 -1.34 5.78
N CYS A 117 -2.38 -2.20 5.53
CA CYS A 117 -3.73 -2.04 6.03
C CYS A 117 -4.13 -3.13 7.03
N ALA A 118 -4.99 -2.79 7.97
CA ALA A 118 -5.72 -3.77 8.74
C ALA A 118 -7.21 -3.47 8.77
N GLU A 119 -7.98 -4.54 8.92
CA GLU A 119 -9.42 -4.53 9.09
C GLU A 119 -9.78 -5.23 10.39
N PHE A 120 -10.91 -4.85 10.98
CA PHE A 120 -11.54 -5.59 12.05
C PHE A 120 -12.91 -6.07 11.59
N TRP A 121 -13.15 -7.38 11.68
CA TRP A 121 -14.41 -8.04 11.34
C TRP A 121 -15.13 -8.40 12.62
N MET A 122 -16.23 -7.70 12.89
CA MET A 122 -17.09 -7.87 14.06
C MET A 122 -18.09 -9.00 13.81
N GLN A 123 -18.34 -9.81 14.85
CA GLN A 123 -19.44 -10.75 14.85
C GLN A 123 -20.79 -10.02 15.04
N THR A 124 -21.69 -10.17 14.07
CA THR A 124 -23.07 -9.68 14.11
C THR A 124 -24.03 -10.87 13.96
N GLY A 125 -24.55 -11.35 15.09
CA GLY A 125 -25.35 -12.57 15.14
C GLY A 125 -24.52 -13.80 14.75
N SER A 126 -24.90 -14.48 13.67
CA SER A 126 -24.20 -15.66 13.12
C SER A 126 -23.21 -15.33 11.99
N THR A 127 -23.01 -14.05 11.67
CA THR A 127 -22.16 -13.61 10.56
C THR A 127 -21.07 -12.66 11.03
N PHE A 128 -20.13 -12.33 10.15
CA PHE A 128 -19.13 -11.29 10.38
C PHE A 128 -19.32 -10.15 9.41
N THR A 129 -19.35 -8.94 9.93
CA THR A 129 -19.37 -7.71 9.15
C THR A 129 -18.15 -6.88 9.49
N ARG A 130 -17.63 -6.15 8.51
CA ARG A 130 -16.53 -5.22 8.75
C ARG A 130 -16.97 -4.16 9.76
N GLY A 131 -16.26 -4.07 10.88
CA GLY A 131 -16.62 -3.19 12.01
C GLY A 131 -16.34 -1.71 11.75
N SER A 132 -15.43 -1.41 10.82
CA SER A 132 -15.04 -0.05 10.41
C SER A 132 -14.39 -0.05 9.02
N GLU A 133 -14.17 1.13 8.44
CA GLU A 133 -13.27 1.22 7.29
C GLU A 133 -11.86 0.69 7.63
N PRO A 134 -11.12 0.13 6.66
CA PRO A 134 -9.74 -0.29 6.87
C PRO A 134 -8.87 0.87 7.35
N VAL A 135 -7.93 0.59 8.23
CA VAL A 135 -6.89 1.56 8.62
C VAL A 135 -5.62 1.18 7.89
N CYS A 136 -5.07 2.12 7.13
CA CYS A 136 -3.87 1.93 6.32
C CYS A 136 -2.79 2.92 6.72
N ALA A 137 -1.55 2.45 6.77
CA ALA A 137 -0.36 3.27 6.94
C ALA A 137 0.46 3.23 5.64
N GLU A 138 0.96 4.38 5.20
CA GLU A 138 1.71 4.56 3.95
C GLU A 138 3.19 4.85 4.26
N PHE A 139 4.09 4.16 3.55
CA PHE A 139 5.56 4.34 3.67
C PHE A 139 6.11 5.42 2.76
#